data_AF-A0AAE4CQ61-F1
#
_entry.id   AF-A0AAE4CQ61-F1
#
_cell.length_a   1.000
_cell.length_b   1.000
_cell.length_c   1.000
_cell.angle_alpha   90.00
_cell.angle_beta   90.00
_cell.angle_gamma   90.00
#
_symmetry.space_group_name_H-M   'P 1'
#
loop_
_entity.id
_entity.type
_entity.pdbx_description
1 polymer ?
#
loop_
_entity_poly.entity_id
_entity_poly.type
_entity_poly.pdbx_seq_one_letter_code
_entity_poly.pdbx_strand_id
1 'polypeptide(L)'
;MAGRETALAALLRKAQWMLDDAAFAVGGGRCTPEDRRVLAGALDELAAALRETATEHDSHSRSHTTGLNTAESPADDLHGSRCPGSDSSEEVR
;
A
#
# COMPACT_ATOMS: atom_id res chain seq x y z
N MET A 1 -10.91 -15.18 -2.29
CA MET A 1 -9.72 -14.31 -2.40
C MET A 1 -8.73 -14.79 -3.48
N ALA A 2 -9.16 -15.53 -4.52
CA ALA A 2 -8.24 -15.96 -5.60
C ALA A 2 -8.76 -15.61 -7.00
N GLY A 3 -10.07 -15.39 -7.17
CA GLY A 3 -10.66 -15.06 -8.48
C GLY A 3 -10.37 -13.63 -8.95
N ARG A 4 -10.13 -12.69 -8.02
CA ARG A 4 -9.94 -11.28 -8.36
C ARG A 4 -8.50 -10.96 -8.70
N GLU A 5 -7.56 -11.51 -7.94
CA GLU A 5 -6.13 -11.44 -8.18
C GLU A 5 -5.76 -12.14 -9.50
N THR A 6 -6.40 -13.28 -9.79
CA THR A 6 -6.24 -13.96 -11.08
C THR A 6 -6.84 -13.17 -12.24
N ALA A 7 -8.01 -12.51 -12.04
CA ALA A 7 -8.57 -11.61 -13.04
C ALA A 7 -7.66 -10.40 -13.31
N LEU A 8 -7.11 -9.77 -12.26
CA LEU A 8 -6.15 -8.68 -12.40
C LEU A 8 -4.88 -9.14 -13.13
N ALA A 9 -4.34 -10.32 -12.78
CA ALA A 9 -3.19 -10.89 -13.46
C ALA A 9 -3.46 -11.14 -14.95
N ALA A 10 -4.66 -11.61 -15.31
CA ALA A 10 -5.07 -11.79 -16.70
C ALA A 10 -5.17 -10.45 -17.45
N LEU A 11 -5.76 -9.41 -16.84
CA LEU A 11 -5.83 -8.06 -17.42
C LEU A 11 -4.45 -7.46 -17.64
N LEU A 12 -3.54 -7.57 -16.67
CA LEU A 12 -2.15 -7.13 -16.79
C LEU A 12 -1.44 -7.83 -17.96
N ARG A 13 -1.62 -9.15 -18.08
CA ARG A 13 -0.98 -9.92 -19.16
C ARG A 13 -1.52 -9.53 -20.53
N LYS A 14 -2.83 -9.30 -20.64
CA LYS A 14 -3.47 -8.81 -21.87
C LYS A 14 -2.94 -7.42 -22.26
N ALA A 15 -2.87 -6.49 -21.30
CA ALA A 15 -2.37 -5.14 -21.55
C ALA A 15 -0.91 -5.14 -22.01
N GLN A 16 -0.07 -6.02 -21.44
CA GLN A 16 1.30 -6.17 -21.90
C GLN A 16 1.38 -6.55 -23.39
N TRP A 17 0.61 -7.54 -23.83
CA TRP A 17 0.59 -7.92 -25.25
C TRP A 17 0.12 -6.80 -26.16
N MET A 18 -0.95 -6.09 -25.75
CA MET A 18 -1.46 -4.96 -26.53
C MET A 18 -0.42 -3.83 -26.65
N LEU A 19 0.36 -3.58 -25.60
CA LEU A 19 1.44 -2.60 -25.62
C LEU A 19 2.61 -3.04 -26.50
N ASP A 20 2.98 -4.32 -26.47
CA ASP A 20 4.04 -4.88 -27.33
C ASP A 20 3.66 -4.73 -28.81
N ASP A 21 2.42 -5.10 -29.18
CA ASP A 21 1.90 -4.94 -30.54
C ASP A 21 1.81 -3.47 -30.97
N ALA A 22 1.33 -2.60 -30.08
CA ALA A 22 1.24 -1.17 -30.36
C ALA A 22 2.62 -0.53 -30.54
N ALA A 23 3.62 -0.90 -29.72
CA ALA A 23 4.98 -0.40 -29.86
C ALA A 23 5.57 -0.77 -31.24
N PHE A 24 5.35 -2.02 -31.67
CA PHE A 24 5.74 -2.46 -33.00
C PHE A 24 5.01 -1.71 -34.12
N ALA A 25 3.69 -1.53 -34.00
CA ALA A 25 2.88 -0.82 -34.98
C ALA A 25 3.23 0.67 -35.07
N VAL A 26 3.54 1.32 -33.94
CA VAL A 26 3.99 2.72 -33.89
C VAL A 26 5.34 2.88 -34.57
N GLY A 27 6.32 2.03 -34.23
CA GLY A 27 7.63 2.05 -34.88
C GLY A 27 7.57 1.81 -36.38
N GLY A 28 6.58 1.03 -36.84
CA GLY A 28 6.33 0.76 -38.26
C GLY A 28 5.40 1.77 -38.96
N GLY A 29 4.92 2.81 -38.28
CA GLY A 29 3.97 3.79 -38.86
C GLY A 29 2.58 3.22 -39.20
N ARG A 30 2.21 2.07 -38.66
CA ARG A 30 0.95 1.35 -38.92
C ARG A 30 -0.09 1.49 -37.81
N CYS A 31 0.26 2.12 -36.68
CA CYS A 31 -0.67 2.34 -35.57
C CYS A 31 -1.67 3.44 -35.92
N THR A 32 -2.90 3.04 -36.25
CA THR A 32 -3.97 3.96 -36.65
C THR A 32 -4.56 4.71 -35.44
N PRO A 33 -5.27 5.82 -35.65
CA PRO A 33 -6.00 6.49 -34.57
C PRO A 33 -6.99 5.58 -33.85
N GLU A 34 -7.59 4.62 -34.55
CA GLU A 34 -8.54 3.68 -33.97
C GLU A 34 -7.82 2.68 -33.06
N ASP A 35 -6.68 2.13 -33.48
CA ASP A 35 -5.85 1.25 -32.65
C ASP A 35 -5.44 1.94 -31.34
N ARG A 36 -5.10 3.25 -31.42
CA ARG A 36 -4.76 4.05 -30.24
C ARG A 36 -5.94 4.22 -29.29
N ARG A 37 -7.17 4.40 -29.80
CA ARG A 37 -8.38 4.52 -28.98
C ARG A 37 -8.71 3.19 -28.31
N VAL A 38 -8.62 2.08 -29.04
CA VAL A 38 -8.84 0.73 -28.48
C VAL A 38 -7.84 0.44 -27.37
N LEU A 39 -6.55 0.74 -27.60
CA LEU A 39 -5.51 0.59 -26.59
C LEU A 39 -5.78 1.47 -25.36
N ALA A 40 -6.13 2.74 -25.56
CA ALA A 40 -6.44 3.64 -24.46
C ALA A 40 -7.60 3.12 -23.60
N GLY A 41 -8.70 2.67 -24.23
CA GLY A 41 -9.84 2.10 -23.49
C GLY A 41 -9.46 0.87 -22.66
N ALA A 42 -8.62 -0.02 -23.19
CA ALA A 42 -8.13 -1.18 -22.44
C ALA A 42 -7.24 -0.78 -21.24
N LEU A 43 -6.42 0.27 -21.40
CA LEU A 43 -5.59 0.79 -20.30
C LEU A 43 -6.42 1.48 -19.22
N ASP A 44 -7.50 2.18 -19.60
CA ASP A 44 -8.43 2.78 -18.66
C ASP A 44 -9.16 1.72 -17.82
N GLU A 45 -9.59 0.62 -18.44
CA GLU A 45 -10.18 -0.53 -17.75
C GLU A 45 -9.20 -1.15 -16.75
N LEU A 46 -7.94 -1.38 -17.15
CA LEU A 46 -6.90 -1.86 -16.26
C LEU A 46 -6.63 -0.88 -15.11
N ALA A 47 -6.58 0.42 -15.40
CA ALA A 47 -6.38 1.45 -14.39
C ALA A 47 -7.53 1.51 -13.38
N ALA A 48 -8.77 1.24 -13.81
CA ALA A 48 -9.91 1.10 -12.91
C ALA A 48 -9.75 -0.13 -12.00
N ALA A 49 -9.47 -1.31 -12.58
CA ALA A 49 -9.28 -2.54 -11.83
C ALA A 49 -8.17 -2.44 -10.77
N LEU A 50 -7.03 -1.81 -11.12
CA LEU A 50 -5.93 -1.58 -10.17
C LEU A 50 -6.36 -0.70 -9.00
N ARG A 51 -7.10 0.38 -9.25
CA ARG A 51 -7.59 1.28 -8.19
C ARG A 51 -8.55 0.57 -7.25
N GLU A 52 -9.49 -0.20 -7.79
CA GLU A 52 -10.43 -0.96 -6.96
C GLU A 52 -9.72 -2.03 -6.10
N THR A 53 -8.64 -2.64 -6.60
CA THR A 53 -7.84 -3.60 -5.81
C THR A 53 -7.03 -2.95 -4.70
N ALA A 54 -6.50 -1.76 -4.95
CA ALA A 54 -5.81 -0.98 -3.93
C ALA A 54 -6.76 -0.55 -2.79
N THR A 55 -7.98 -0.09 -3.09
CA THR A 55 -8.96 0.35 -2.08
C THR A 55 -9.44 -0.79 -1.19
N GLU A 56 -9.59 -2.00 -1.73
CA GLU A 56 -9.98 -3.17 -0.95
C GLU A 56 -8.86 -3.64 -0.03
N HIS A 57 -7.61 -3.61 -0.49
CA HIS A 57 -6.47 -3.97 0.35
C HIS A 57 -6.28 -2.99 1.52
N ASP A 58 -6.47 -1.69 1.30
CA ASP A 58 -6.45 -0.66 2.35
C ASP A 58 -7.58 -0.89 3.37
N SER A 59 -8.78 -1.25 2.91
CA SER A 59 -9.92 -1.59 3.78
C SER A 59 -9.69 -2.86 4.62
N HIS A 60 -9.05 -3.87 4.03
CA HIS A 60 -8.68 -5.11 4.73
C HIS A 60 -7.54 -4.89 5.74
N SER A 61 -6.55 -4.07 5.38
CA SER A 61 -5.45 -3.67 6.27
C SER A 61 -5.95 -2.91 7.51
N ARG A 62 -6.86 -1.95 7.33
CA ARG A 62 -7.49 -1.20 8.44
C ARG A 62 -8.33 -2.07 9.38
N SER A 63 -8.96 -3.11 8.83
CA SER A 63 -9.79 -4.03 9.61
C SER A 63 -8.94 -4.98 10.47
N HIS A 64 -7.73 -5.33 10.01
CA HIS A 64 -6.83 -6.25 10.72
C HIS A 64 -6.17 -5.62 11.97
N THR A 65 -6.07 -4.28 12.05
CA THR A 65 -5.45 -3.62 13.21
C THR A 65 -6.44 -3.28 14.33
N THR A 66 -7.75 -3.47 14.12
CA THR A 66 -8.78 -3.06 15.08
C THR A 66 -9.07 -4.13 16.16
N GLY A 67 -8.45 -5.32 16.08
CA GLY A 67 -8.65 -6.43 17.02
C GLY A 67 -7.52 -6.69 18.03
N LEU A 68 -6.43 -5.93 18.02
CA LEU A 68 -5.26 -6.13 18.89
C LEU A 68 -5.08 -5.02 19.95
N ASN A 69 -6.18 -4.41 20.38
CA ASN A 69 -6.21 -3.55 21.56
C ASN A 69 -6.98 -4.26 22.68
N THR A 70 -6.52 -5.44 23.08
CA THR A 70 -6.88 -6.02 24.38
C THR A 70 -6.07 -5.28 25.44
N ALA A 71 -6.78 -4.43 26.19
CA ALA A 71 -6.27 -3.89 27.44
C ALA A 71 -5.89 -5.04 28.39
N GLU A 72 -4.70 -4.99 28.97
CA GLU A 72 -4.45 -5.14 30.42
C GLU A 72 -2.94 -5.22 30.70
N SER A 73 -2.43 -4.22 31.40
CA SER A 73 -1.33 -4.44 32.34
C SER A 73 -1.64 -3.59 33.58
N PRO A 74 -2.08 -4.20 34.68
CA PRO A 74 -2.38 -3.49 35.91
C PRO A 74 -1.09 -3.13 36.64
N ALA A 75 -1.18 -2.03 37.39
CA ALA A 75 -0.15 -1.54 38.29
C ALA A 75 0.23 -2.56 39.36
N ASP A 76 1.53 -2.79 39.56
CA ASP A 76 2.12 -3.11 40.86
C ASP A 76 3.64 -2.95 40.75
N ASP A 77 4.18 -1.88 41.32
CA ASP A 77 5.36 -1.98 42.20
C ASP A 77 5.64 -0.63 42.88
N LEU A 78 5.10 -0.52 44.09
CA LEU A 78 5.42 0.47 45.11
C LEU A 78 6.73 0.08 45.82
N HIS A 79 7.89 0.61 45.43
CA HIS A 79 8.91 1.02 46.41
C HIS A 79 10.05 1.86 45.79
N GLY A 80 9.92 3.19 45.88
CA GLY A 80 10.99 4.13 45.59
C GLY A 80 11.07 5.14 46.73
N SER A 81 11.56 4.68 47.88
CA SER A 81 11.73 5.48 49.09
C SER A 81 12.48 6.78 48.82
N ARG A 82 11.81 7.86 49.21
CA ARG A 82 12.26 9.25 49.20
C ARG A 82 13.30 9.43 50.31
N CYS A 83 14.54 9.76 49.95
CA CYS A 83 15.53 10.29 50.90
C CYS A 83 15.76 11.78 50.60
N PRO A 84 15.45 12.71 51.53
CA PRO A 84 15.85 14.10 51.44
C PRO A 84 17.09 14.38 52.33
N GLY A 85 17.96 15.27 51.87
CA GLY A 85 19.15 15.76 52.60
C GLY A 85 20.44 15.47 51.82
N SER A 86 21.36 16.41 51.58
CA SER A 86 21.54 17.75 52.14
C SER A 86 22.30 18.62 51.14
N ASP A 87 21.99 19.91 51.20
CA ASP A 87 22.80 21.02 50.77
C ASP A 87 24.21 20.95 51.42
N SER A 88 25.27 21.03 50.61
CA SER A 88 26.60 21.52 51.04
C SER A 88 27.46 21.85 49.82
N SER A 89 27.72 23.14 49.70
CA SER A 89 28.83 23.79 49.00
C SER A 89 30.12 22.98 48.98
N GLU A 90 30.83 22.96 47.84
CA GLU A 90 32.26 23.32 47.83
C GLU A 90 32.79 23.62 46.42
N GLU A 91 33.25 24.86 46.31
CA GLU A 91 34.17 25.46 45.35
C GLU A 91 35.50 24.68 45.30
N VAL A 92 36.08 24.46 44.11
CA VAL A 92 37.54 24.52 43.86
C VAL A 92 37.82 24.49 42.34
N ARG A 93 38.21 25.67 41.84
CA ARG A 93 39.14 26.03 40.75
C ARG A 93 39.08 25.30 39.40
#